data_AF-A0A7C4N3J9-F1
#
_entry.id   AF-A0A7C4N3J9-F1
#
_cell.length_a   1.000
_cell.length_b   1.000
_cell.length_c   1.000
_cell.angle_alpha   90.00
_cell.angle_beta   90.00
_cell.angle_gamma   90.00
#
_symmetry.space_group_name_H-M   'P 1'
#
loop_
_entity.id
_entity.type
_entity.pdbx_description
1 polymer ?
#
loop_
_entity_poly.entity_id
_entity_poly.type
_entity_poly.pdbx_seq_one_letter_code
_entity_poly.pdbx_strand_id
1 'polypeptide(L)'
;MIFYTLFYDLDIYISRACRCEGIALSPWQEGNITVKKYYAVVTCYKLSSKQYPIIITTDSEYVFKSIKDYIQQNISNIALRISVLSKKKLMVASSFNESTGNTQSDSAHISITAHIRYDTPHPMDDDFTIYIPLEFFNIFKIKATNCTIYPSLNDIESQFLQFFNDPYNLFPSLHIILETMDDNEFQKLIYFLLNEKILTPYHMYLLTRAFPQHSLKIKYNISSNLISDILDVGKTVQHITARDLIEGIYAFEEILYLKLRTKQYFGFGNFINQITKVLQQIIIVSTFQKKTFEMWFSEIEKSGLMYSILSHCDDVTIASAFYHNTKLFQQLSQYLSYRRINSIASCLKNKCNYEHTIVSQYAIVQLYLESISHVNSLYTLPFNQLLKKYIDPQTMYYILFELGWFTIATALKQTPKKLVFDCIQKFPIGAQYCIMDVYDGILNPNILHDEMQIKKARQLLIQSLIRLHCNGTIHLEV
;
A
#
# COMPACT_ATOMS: atom_id res chain seq x y z
N MET A 1 -6.15 9.26 -5.15
CA MET A 1 -4.99 8.87 -4.32
C MET A 1 -4.51 9.99 -3.40
N ILE A 2 -4.21 11.20 -3.92
CA ILE A 2 -3.74 12.33 -3.09
C ILE A 2 -4.74 12.75 -2.01
N PHE A 3 -6.04 12.84 -2.36
CA PHE A 3 -7.12 13.12 -1.41
C PHE A 3 -7.08 12.16 -0.22
N TYR A 4 -7.08 10.86 -0.47
CA TYR A 4 -7.03 9.82 0.57
C TYR A 4 -5.70 9.79 1.35
N THR A 5 -4.60 10.20 0.72
CA THR A 5 -3.30 10.32 1.39
C THR A 5 -3.33 11.42 2.46
N LEU A 6 -3.97 12.54 2.14
CA LEU A 6 -4.06 13.70 3.03
C LEU A 6 -5.21 13.56 4.03
N PHE A 7 -6.42 13.27 3.54
CA PHE A 7 -7.68 13.35 4.27
C PHE A 7 -8.42 12.01 4.28
N TYR A 8 -7.73 11.00 4.80
CA TYR A 8 -8.26 9.66 4.99
C TYR A 8 -9.64 9.62 5.68
N ASP A 9 -10.63 8.91 5.12
CA ASP A 9 -12.01 8.79 5.64
C ASP A 9 -12.76 10.12 5.77
N LEU A 10 -12.27 11.22 5.18
CA LEU A 10 -13.00 12.49 5.19
C LEU A 10 -14.35 12.35 4.47
N ASP A 11 -14.40 11.57 3.40
CA ASP A 11 -15.62 11.26 2.67
C ASP A 11 -16.65 10.49 3.52
N ILE A 12 -16.20 9.47 4.26
CA ILE A 12 -17.04 8.72 5.21
C ILE A 12 -17.45 9.60 6.39
N TYR A 13 -16.56 10.46 6.86
CA TYR A 13 -16.84 11.36 7.97
C TYR A 13 -17.93 12.37 7.59
N ILE A 14 -17.78 13.00 6.42
CA ILE A 14 -18.77 13.92 5.86
C ILE A 14 -20.07 13.16 5.58
N SER A 15 -20.05 11.97 4.99
CA SER A 15 -21.30 11.24 4.69
C SER A 15 -22.09 10.87 5.92
N ARG A 16 -21.42 10.47 7.01
CA ARG A 16 -22.05 10.21 8.31
C ARG A 16 -22.54 11.48 8.98
N ALA A 17 -21.71 12.53 8.99
CA ALA A 17 -22.05 13.78 9.64
C ALA A 17 -23.21 14.45 8.91
N CYS A 18 -23.19 14.45 7.57
CA CYS A 18 -24.10 15.16 6.69
C CYS A 18 -25.29 14.36 6.16
N ARG A 19 -25.37 13.06 6.46
CA ARG A 19 -26.39 12.14 5.93
C ARG A 19 -26.49 12.24 4.40
N CYS A 20 -25.36 12.04 3.73
CA CYS A 20 -25.27 12.08 2.27
C CYS A 20 -24.97 10.67 1.71
N GLU A 21 -25.45 10.37 0.49
CA GLU A 21 -25.21 9.09 -0.20
C GLU A 21 -23.72 8.87 -0.44
N GLY A 22 -22.98 9.95 -0.72
CA GLY A 22 -21.55 9.90 -0.94
C GLY A 22 -20.98 11.19 -1.51
N ILE A 23 -19.69 11.13 -1.85
CA ILE A 23 -18.93 12.24 -2.40
C ILE A 23 -18.31 11.80 -3.72
N ALA A 24 -18.45 12.64 -4.75
CA ALA A 24 -17.79 12.46 -6.03
C ALA A 24 -16.64 13.48 -6.17
N LEU A 25 -15.43 12.98 -6.45
CA LEU A 25 -14.25 13.83 -6.64
C LEU A 25 -14.08 14.17 -8.13
N SER A 26 -13.77 15.42 -8.43
CA SER A 26 -13.33 15.86 -9.75
C SER A 26 -11.93 15.30 -10.09
N PRO A 27 -11.55 15.22 -11.37
CA PRO A 27 -10.15 15.06 -11.76
C PRO A 27 -9.30 16.25 -11.27
N TRP A 28 -7.98 16.10 -11.33
CA TRP A 28 -7.05 17.17 -10.98
C TRP A 28 -7.22 18.33 -11.96
N GLN A 29 -7.35 19.54 -11.43
CA GLN A 29 -7.47 20.75 -12.20
C GLN A 29 -6.33 21.71 -11.84
N GLU A 30 -5.84 22.42 -12.85
CA GLU A 30 -4.97 23.57 -12.65
C GLU A 30 -5.85 24.76 -12.34
N GLY A 31 -5.52 25.52 -11.30
CA GLY A 31 -6.31 26.69 -10.97
C GLY A 31 -5.64 27.60 -9.97
N ASN A 32 -6.01 28.88 -10.07
CA ASN A 32 -5.78 29.84 -9.00
C ASN A 32 -6.69 29.50 -7.82
N ILE A 33 -6.24 29.82 -6.61
CA ILE A 33 -7.06 29.63 -5.42
C ILE A 33 -8.26 30.58 -5.53
N THR A 34 -9.47 30.04 -5.45
CA THR A 34 -10.69 30.80 -5.19
C THR A 34 -11.17 30.44 -3.80
N VAL A 35 -10.95 31.31 -2.82
CA VAL A 35 -11.40 31.10 -1.43
C VAL A 35 -12.88 31.45 -1.34
N LYS A 36 -13.71 30.47 -0.98
CA LYS A 36 -15.15 30.63 -0.72
C LYS A 36 -15.42 31.21 0.68
N LYS A 37 -16.68 31.32 1.08
CA LYS A 37 -17.09 31.90 2.37
C LYS A 37 -16.39 31.27 3.57
N TYR A 38 -16.31 29.94 3.62
CA TYR A 38 -15.64 29.22 4.70
C TYR A 38 -14.37 28.54 4.19
N TYR A 39 -13.28 28.61 4.95
CA TYR A 39 -12.05 27.92 4.57
C TYR A 39 -11.20 27.45 5.76
N ALA A 40 -10.57 26.29 5.57
CA ALA A 40 -9.59 25.71 6.45
C ALA A 40 -8.23 25.72 5.75
N VAL A 41 -7.17 26.03 6.48
CA VAL A 41 -5.79 25.93 5.99
C VAL A 41 -5.07 24.88 6.80
N VAL A 42 -4.60 23.82 6.13
CA VAL A 42 -3.75 22.77 6.70
C VAL A 42 -2.33 23.01 6.21
N THR A 43 -1.50 23.56 7.08
CA THR A 43 -0.12 23.92 6.72
C THR A 43 0.82 22.79 7.09
N CYS A 44 1.41 22.16 6.08
CA CYS A 44 2.50 21.21 6.26
C CYS A 44 3.83 21.97 6.25
N TYR A 45 4.70 21.75 7.22
CA TYR A 45 5.99 22.40 7.27
C TYR A 45 7.03 21.52 7.97
N LYS A 46 8.30 21.78 7.66
CA LYS A 46 9.43 21.28 8.46
C LYS A 46 9.95 22.44 9.29
N LEU A 47 10.37 22.14 10.53
CA LEU A 47 10.75 23.13 11.56
C LEU A 47 11.75 24.21 11.10
N SER A 48 12.50 23.96 10.03
CA SER A 48 13.53 24.86 9.48
C SER A 48 13.32 25.27 8.01
N SER A 49 12.12 25.08 7.44
CA SER A 49 11.92 25.20 5.98
C SER A 49 10.61 25.86 5.53
N LYS A 50 10.47 25.94 4.20
CA LYS A 50 9.27 26.29 3.42
C LYS A 50 7.99 25.63 3.96
N GLN A 51 6.90 26.40 3.96
CA GLN A 51 5.57 25.97 4.35
C GLN A 51 4.73 25.63 3.11
N TYR A 52 3.87 24.62 3.23
CA TYR A 52 2.97 24.17 2.17
C TYR A 52 1.52 24.26 2.68
N PRO A 53 0.86 25.42 2.47
CA PRO A 53 -0.52 25.62 2.91
C PRO A 53 -1.48 24.89 1.95
N ILE A 54 -2.17 23.86 2.45
CA ILE A 54 -3.26 23.19 1.74
C ILE A 54 -4.56 23.86 2.16
N ILE A 55 -5.33 24.39 1.21
CA ILE A 55 -6.54 25.16 1.49
C ILE A 55 -7.75 24.32 1.14
N ILE A 56 -8.71 24.19 2.07
CA ILE A 56 -10.01 23.56 1.83
C ILE A 56 -11.08 24.63 1.98
N THR A 57 -11.96 24.78 1.01
CA THR A 57 -12.95 25.86 1.02
C THR A 57 -14.32 25.43 0.51
N THR A 58 -15.37 26.00 1.09
CA THR A 58 -16.77 25.68 0.80
C THR A 58 -17.66 26.89 1.10
N ASP A 59 -18.84 26.95 0.48
CA ASP A 59 -19.88 27.93 0.80
C ASP A 59 -20.83 27.41 1.88
N SER A 60 -20.82 26.09 2.16
CA SER A 60 -21.70 25.44 3.12
C SER A 60 -21.07 25.42 4.51
N GLU A 61 -21.71 26.12 5.46
CA GLU A 61 -21.28 26.16 6.87
C GLU A 61 -21.24 24.77 7.50
N TYR A 62 -22.21 23.93 7.11
CA TYR A 62 -22.35 22.59 7.65
C TYR A 62 -21.20 21.68 7.22
N VAL A 63 -20.88 21.68 5.92
CA VAL A 63 -19.72 20.97 5.36
C VAL A 63 -18.43 21.47 6.01
N PHE A 64 -18.29 22.79 6.18
CA PHE A 64 -17.13 23.38 6.84
C PHE A 64 -16.97 22.89 8.28
N LYS A 65 -18.06 22.83 9.06
CA LYS A 65 -18.03 22.32 10.43
C LYS A 65 -17.55 20.87 10.48
N SER A 66 -18.07 20.01 9.59
CA SER A 66 -17.63 18.61 9.49
C SER A 66 -16.14 18.49 9.12
N ILE A 67 -15.67 19.29 8.17
CA ILE A 67 -14.24 19.33 7.79
C ILE A 67 -13.37 19.80 8.95
N LYS A 68 -13.81 20.83 9.68
CA LYS A 68 -13.11 21.36 10.86
C LYS A 68 -12.96 20.31 11.94
N ASP A 69 -14.06 19.65 12.32
CA ASP A 69 -14.07 18.61 13.35
C ASP A 69 -13.16 17.43 12.95
N TYR A 70 -13.23 17.02 11.68
CA TYR A 70 -12.36 15.99 11.13
C TYR A 70 -10.86 16.36 11.25
N ILE A 71 -10.47 17.57 10.79
CA ILE A 71 -9.07 18.01 10.81
C ILE A 71 -8.54 18.07 12.24
N GLN A 72 -9.33 18.61 13.17
CA GLN A 72 -8.93 18.69 14.58
C GLN A 72 -8.71 17.32 15.20
N GLN A 73 -9.56 16.34 14.89
CA GLN A 73 -9.45 14.97 15.38
C GLN A 73 -8.29 14.18 14.75
N ASN A 74 -7.83 14.57 13.55
CA ASN A 74 -6.88 13.78 12.76
C ASN A 74 -5.54 14.46 12.48
N ILE A 75 -5.25 15.64 13.04
CA ILE A 75 -4.06 16.42 12.67
C ILE A 75 -2.73 15.67 12.91
N SER A 76 -2.62 14.93 14.02
CA SER A 76 -1.45 14.10 14.33
C SER A 76 -1.30 12.96 13.32
N ASN A 77 -2.40 12.31 12.94
CA ASN A 77 -2.43 11.27 11.93
C ASN A 77 -2.03 11.81 10.55
N ILE A 78 -2.51 13.00 10.16
CA ILE A 78 -2.11 13.65 8.91
C ILE A 78 -0.59 13.89 8.92
N ALA A 79 -0.04 14.44 10.00
CA ALA A 79 1.39 14.68 10.14
C ALA A 79 2.21 13.38 10.04
N LEU A 80 1.77 12.32 10.72
CA LEU A 80 2.42 11.01 10.68
C LEU A 80 2.41 10.42 9.27
N ARG A 81 1.26 10.42 8.58
CA ARG A 81 1.12 9.90 7.22
C ARG A 81 2.08 10.56 6.24
N ILE A 82 2.06 11.89 6.18
CA ILE A 82 2.90 12.65 5.25
C ILE A 82 4.38 12.48 5.63
N SER A 83 4.71 12.44 6.93
CA SER A 83 6.09 12.23 7.38
C SER A 83 6.64 10.87 6.96
N VAL A 84 5.85 9.80 7.14
CA VAL A 84 6.27 8.44 6.79
C VAL A 84 6.42 8.28 5.29
N LEU A 85 5.46 8.74 4.49
CA LEU A 85 5.57 8.68 3.02
C LEU A 85 6.76 9.50 2.51
N SER A 86 6.95 10.72 3.03
CA SER A 86 8.03 11.59 2.59
C SER A 86 9.41 11.20 3.12
N LYS A 87 9.45 10.28 4.08
CA LYS A 87 10.64 9.90 4.86
C LYS A 87 11.30 11.12 5.53
N LYS A 88 10.49 12.10 5.95
CA LYS A 88 10.95 13.36 6.56
C LYS A 88 10.04 13.70 7.73
N LYS A 89 10.62 14.19 8.82
CA LYS A 89 9.83 14.75 9.92
C LYS A 89 9.10 16.02 9.48
N LEU A 90 7.78 15.95 9.40
CA LEU A 90 6.89 17.05 9.07
C LEU A 90 5.94 17.33 10.23
N MET A 91 5.64 18.61 10.41
CA MET A 91 4.62 19.10 11.32
C MET A 91 3.44 19.61 10.51
N VAL A 92 2.26 19.51 11.10
CA VAL A 92 1.01 19.98 10.51
C VAL A 92 0.33 20.90 11.51
N ALA A 93 -0.03 22.09 11.06
CA ALA A 93 -0.86 23.03 11.79
C ALA A 93 -2.15 23.29 11.00
N SER A 94 -3.22 23.65 11.69
CA SER A 94 -4.49 24.02 11.07
C SER A 94 -4.99 25.37 11.56
N SER A 95 -5.63 26.12 10.66
CA SER A 95 -6.38 27.33 10.97
C SER A 95 -7.72 27.31 10.25
N PHE A 96 -8.75 27.91 10.86
CA PHE A 96 -10.13 27.89 10.37
C PHE A 96 -10.65 29.31 10.36
N ASN A 97 -11.11 29.78 9.20
CA ASN A 97 -11.46 31.16 8.98
C ASN A 97 -12.78 31.29 8.19
N GLU A 98 -13.42 32.43 8.35
CA GLU A 98 -14.54 32.89 7.52
C GLU A 98 -14.05 34.09 6.70
N SER A 99 -14.22 34.04 5.38
CA SER A 99 -13.86 35.15 4.50
C SER A 99 -15.04 36.11 4.37
N THR A 100 -14.76 37.41 4.32
CA THR A 100 -15.76 38.44 4.02
C THR A 100 -15.97 38.65 2.51
N GLY A 101 -15.31 37.83 1.66
CA GLY A 101 -15.41 37.87 0.21
C GLY A 101 -14.42 36.92 -0.48
N ASN A 102 -14.67 36.62 -1.76
CA ASN A 102 -13.82 35.73 -2.55
C ASN A 102 -12.47 36.37 -2.80
N THR A 103 -11.39 35.76 -2.29
CA THR A 103 -10.01 36.18 -2.56
C THR A 103 -9.38 35.24 -3.57
N GLN A 104 -8.74 35.83 -4.58
CA GLN A 104 -7.94 35.10 -5.56
C GLN A 104 -6.45 35.24 -5.26
N SER A 105 -5.71 34.14 -5.33
CA SER A 105 -4.25 34.12 -5.19
C SER A 105 -3.63 33.49 -6.43
N ASP A 106 -2.67 34.18 -7.04
CA ASP A 106 -1.98 33.81 -8.30
C ASP A 106 -0.91 32.71 -8.13
N SER A 107 -0.99 31.94 -7.05
CA SER A 107 -0.05 30.84 -6.84
C SER A 107 -0.58 29.57 -7.51
N ALA A 108 0.29 28.86 -8.24
CA ALA A 108 -0.09 27.65 -8.95
C ALA A 108 -0.45 26.52 -7.99
N HIS A 109 -1.70 26.05 -8.07
CA HIS A 109 -2.24 24.97 -7.26
C HIS A 109 -2.86 23.89 -8.14
N ILE A 110 -2.83 22.66 -7.62
CA ILE A 110 -3.72 21.59 -8.07
C ILE A 110 -5.00 21.69 -7.24
N SER A 111 -6.14 21.80 -7.90
CA SER A 111 -7.46 21.80 -7.27
C SER A 111 -8.19 20.47 -7.48
N ILE A 112 -8.90 20.03 -6.45
CA ILE A 112 -9.81 18.89 -6.48
C ILE A 112 -11.12 19.34 -5.83
N THR A 113 -12.22 19.28 -6.58
CA THR A 113 -13.56 19.60 -6.10
C THR A 113 -14.29 18.32 -5.72
N ALA A 114 -14.87 18.31 -4.55
CA ALA A 114 -15.67 17.23 -4.00
C ALA A 114 -17.13 17.65 -4.01
N HIS A 115 -17.95 16.99 -4.83
CA HIS A 115 -19.39 17.21 -4.94
C HIS A 115 -20.14 16.26 -4.00
N ILE A 116 -21.02 16.80 -3.16
CA ILE A 116 -21.77 16.04 -2.16
C ILE A 116 -23.13 15.66 -2.73
N ARG A 117 -23.49 14.37 -2.64
CA ARG A 117 -24.78 13.84 -3.10
C ARG A 117 -25.67 13.50 -1.92
N TYR A 118 -26.82 14.16 -1.79
CA TYR A 118 -27.77 13.94 -0.70
C TYR A 118 -28.86 12.92 -1.05
N ASP A 119 -29.35 12.20 -0.03
CA ASP A 119 -30.45 11.22 -0.13
C ASP A 119 -31.79 11.87 -0.53
N THR A 120 -31.96 13.16 -0.23
CA THR A 120 -33.15 13.95 -0.52
C THR A 120 -32.79 15.16 -1.39
N PRO A 121 -33.72 15.67 -2.21
CA PRO A 121 -33.48 16.87 -3.00
C PRO A 121 -33.11 18.03 -2.08
N HIS A 122 -31.82 18.35 -2.07
CA HIS A 122 -31.24 19.46 -1.32
C HIS A 122 -31.32 20.73 -2.19
N PRO A 123 -31.66 21.89 -1.63
CA PRO A 123 -31.89 23.11 -2.41
C PRO A 123 -30.63 23.68 -3.08
N MET A 124 -29.44 23.20 -2.71
CA MET A 124 -28.14 23.61 -3.27
C MET A 124 -27.25 22.39 -3.41
N ASP A 125 -26.48 22.33 -4.50
CA ASP A 125 -25.39 21.38 -4.67
C ASP A 125 -24.23 21.81 -3.76
N ASP A 126 -24.08 21.17 -2.59
CA ASP A 126 -22.96 21.44 -1.71
C ASP A 126 -21.68 20.82 -2.28
N ASP A 127 -20.62 21.60 -2.28
CA ASP A 127 -19.29 21.16 -2.66
C ASP A 127 -18.23 21.73 -1.72
N PHE A 128 -17.03 21.16 -1.79
CA PHE A 128 -15.84 21.81 -1.26
C PHE A 128 -14.67 21.58 -2.21
N THR A 129 -13.76 22.54 -2.27
CA THR A 129 -12.57 22.47 -3.12
C THR A 129 -11.31 22.47 -2.26
N ILE A 130 -10.39 21.56 -2.58
CA ILE A 130 -9.07 21.47 -1.97
C ILE A 130 -8.05 22.01 -2.96
N TYR A 131 -7.24 22.98 -2.54
CA TYR A 131 -6.10 23.51 -3.28
C TYR A 131 -4.80 23.05 -2.64
N ILE A 132 -3.93 22.44 -3.45
CA ILE A 132 -2.63 21.91 -3.04
C ILE A 132 -1.53 22.65 -3.82
N PRO A 133 -0.57 23.31 -3.15
CA PRO A 133 0.48 24.03 -3.85
C PRO A 133 1.39 23.05 -4.61
N LEU A 134 1.76 23.36 -5.85
CA LEU A 134 2.59 22.47 -6.68
C LEU A 134 3.89 22.05 -5.99
N GLU A 135 4.46 22.93 -5.18
CA GLU A 135 5.70 22.67 -4.47
C GLU A 135 5.56 21.63 -3.35
N PHE A 136 4.34 21.35 -2.88
CA PHE A 136 4.07 20.27 -1.93
C PHE A 136 4.54 18.92 -2.48
N PHE A 137 4.44 18.70 -3.79
CA PHE A 137 4.84 17.44 -4.42
C PHE A 137 6.35 17.18 -4.36
N ASN A 138 7.17 18.22 -4.18
CA ASN A 138 8.62 18.07 -3.96
C ASN A 138 8.92 17.28 -2.68
N ILE A 139 7.99 17.23 -1.72
CA ILE A 139 8.12 16.40 -0.53
C ILE A 139 8.27 14.92 -0.90
N PHE A 140 7.56 14.47 -1.94
CA PHE A 140 7.58 13.11 -2.50
C PHE A 140 8.63 12.92 -3.61
N LYS A 141 9.62 13.83 -3.71
CA LYS A 141 10.66 13.83 -4.76
C LYS A 141 10.13 13.95 -6.19
N ILE A 142 8.88 14.37 -6.36
CA ILE A 142 8.27 14.64 -7.66
C ILE A 142 8.77 16.01 -8.09
N LYS A 143 9.45 16.07 -9.24
CA LYS A 143 9.96 17.33 -9.76
C LYS A 143 8.82 18.04 -10.49
N ALA A 144 8.12 18.92 -9.79
CA ALA A 144 7.35 19.96 -10.45
C ALA A 144 8.37 20.99 -10.97
N THR A 145 8.95 20.77 -12.16
CA THR A 145 9.89 21.73 -12.75
C THR A 145 9.17 23.03 -13.07
N ASN A 146 9.65 24.14 -12.50
CA ASN A 146 9.24 25.51 -12.84
C ASN A 146 9.78 25.97 -14.22
N CYS A 147 10.03 25.05 -15.16
CA CYS A 147 10.71 25.35 -16.42
C CYS A 147 9.95 24.80 -17.63
N THR A 148 8.70 25.18 -17.73
CA THR A 148 7.97 25.63 -18.94
C THR A 148 6.63 26.15 -18.43
N ILE A 149 5.95 26.97 -19.23
CA ILE A 149 4.57 27.38 -18.98
C ILE A 149 3.75 26.08 -18.90
N TYR A 150 3.47 25.64 -17.66
CA TYR A 150 2.81 24.40 -17.22
C TYR A 150 3.58 23.09 -17.49
N PRO A 151 4.13 22.41 -16.46
CA PRO A 151 4.20 20.94 -16.51
C PRO A 151 2.78 20.42 -16.77
N SER A 152 2.58 19.50 -17.71
CA SER A 152 1.23 18.99 -17.91
C SER A 152 0.76 18.32 -16.61
N LEU A 153 -0.43 18.62 -16.10
CA LEU A 153 -1.02 17.94 -14.93
C LEU A 153 -0.81 16.42 -14.98
N ASN A 154 -0.90 15.85 -16.18
CA ASN A 154 -0.67 14.45 -16.46
C ASN A 154 0.75 13.96 -16.07
N ASP A 155 1.77 14.80 -16.23
CA ASP A 155 3.15 14.49 -15.83
C ASP A 155 3.31 14.47 -14.30
N ILE A 156 2.61 15.35 -13.58
CA ILE A 156 2.65 15.37 -12.11
C ILE A 156 1.84 14.19 -11.56
N GLU A 157 0.65 13.93 -12.14
CA GLU A 157 -0.18 12.79 -11.76
C GLU A 157 0.54 11.45 -12.02
N SER A 158 1.18 11.30 -13.18
CA SER A 158 1.95 10.09 -13.50
C SER A 158 3.17 9.90 -12.59
N GLN A 159 3.93 10.95 -12.28
CA GLN A 159 5.02 10.87 -11.29
C GLN A 159 4.51 10.56 -9.89
N PHE A 160 3.35 11.11 -9.50
CA PHE A 160 2.72 10.80 -8.22
C PHE A 160 2.26 9.34 -8.16
N LEU A 161 1.64 8.82 -9.22
CA LEU A 161 1.31 7.39 -9.31
C LEU A 161 2.55 6.51 -9.30
N GLN A 162 3.62 6.91 -10.01
CA GLN A 162 4.90 6.19 -10.01
C GLN A 162 5.53 6.11 -8.62
N PHE A 163 5.41 7.18 -7.81
CA PHE A 163 5.88 7.18 -6.42
C PHE A 163 5.23 6.05 -5.60
N PHE A 164 3.92 5.83 -5.74
CA PHE A 164 3.19 4.76 -5.05
C PHE A 164 3.38 3.38 -5.70
N ASN A 165 3.67 3.33 -7.00
CA ASN A 165 4.03 2.09 -7.69
C ASN A 165 5.41 1.56 -7.30
N ASP A 166 6.27 2.40 -6.70
CA ASP A 166 7.51 1.95 -6.08
C ASP A 166 7.22 1.49 -4.64
N PRO A 167 7.19 0.17 -4.38
CA PRO A 167 6.82 -0.38 -3.07
C PRO A 167 7.75 0.03 -1.92
N TYR A 168 9.01 0.38 -2.20
CA TYR A 168 9.95 0.80 -1.14
C TYR A 168 9.61 2.18 -0.56
N ASN A 169 8.98 3.05 -1.35
CA ASN A 169 8.50 4.34 -0.84
C ASN A 169 7.43 4.17 0.24
N LEU A 170 6.71 3.05 0.23
CA LEU A 170 5.69 2.70 1.21
C LEU A 170 6.24 2.05 2.47
N PHE A 171 7.54 1.74 2.52
CA PHE A 171 8.13 1.16 3.73
C PHE A 171 7.97 2.14 4.90
N PRO A 172 7.54 1.68 6.08
CA PRO A 172 7.61 2.51 7.26
C PRO A 172 9.10 2.72 7.63
N SER A 173 9.60 3.95 7.52
CA SER A 173 10.95 4.22 8.03
C SER A 173 10.92 4.22 9.56
N LEU A 174 11.69 3.33 10.16
CA LEU A 174 11.82 3.18 11.62
C LEU A 174 12.27 4.49 12.27
N HIS A 175 13.26 5.15 11.67
CA HIS A 175 13.74 6.43 12.15
C HIS A 175 12.61 7.46 12.22
N ILE A 176 11.81 7.57 11.16
CA ILE A 176 10.69 8.51 11.10
C ILE A 176 9.61 8.14 12.10
N ILE A 177 9.26 6.85 12.23
CA ILE A 177 8.31 6.38 13.25
C ILE A 177 8.78 6.79 14.65
N LEU A 178 10.05 6.55 14.98
CA LEU A 178 10.63 6.94 16.26
C LEU A 178 10.60 8.46 16.46
N GLU A 179 10.72 9.25 15.40
CA GLU A 179 10.69 10.71 15.47
C GLU A 179 9.29 11.33 15.55
N THR A 180 8.29 10.75 14.89
CA THR A 180 6.99 11.40 14.63
C THR A 180 5.80 10.74 15.28
N MET A 181 5.83 9.42 15.52
CA MET A 181 4.72 8.71 16.14
C MET A 181 4.61 9.12 17.61
N ASP A 182 3.40 9.35 18.11
CA ASP A 182 3.22 9.62 19.54
C ASP A 182 3.51 8.37 20.39
N ASP A 183 3.72 8.58 21.70
CA ASP A 183 4.11 7.50 22.61
C ASP A 183 3.03 6.41 22.73
N ASN A 184 1.75 6.78 22.71
CA ASN A 184 0.64 5.83 22.84
C ASN A 184 0.54 4.92 21.60
N GLU A 185 0.62 5.50 20.39
CA GLU A 185 0.68 4.73 19.15
C GLU A 185 1.93 3.87 19.06
N PHE A 186 3.09 4.42 19.46
CA PHE A 186 4.34 3.68 19.44
C PHE A 186 4.32 2.48 20.40
N GLN A 187 3.78 2.66 21.61
CA GLN A 187 3.61 1.59 22.58
C GLN A 187 2.68 0.49 22.05
N LYS A 188 1.55 0.85 21.43
CA LYS A 188 0.65 -0.11 20.78
C LYS A 188 1.34 -0.90 19.66
N LEU A 189 2.12 -0.23 18.82
CA LEU A 189 2.92 -0.86 17.78
C LEU A 189 3.91 -1.88 18.38
N ILE A 190 4.68 -1.50 19.39
CA ILE A 190 5.68 -2.39 20.00
C ILE A 190 5.01 -3.61 20.65
N TYR A 191 3.93 -3.43 21.42
CA TYR A 191 3.21 -4.56 22.01
C TYR A 191 2.62 -5.49 20.96
N PHE A 192 2.06 -4.94 19.89
CA PHE A 192 1.56 -5.74 18.78
C PHE A 192 2.67 -6.63 18.18
N LEU A 193 3.84 -6.05 17.91
CA LEU A 193 4.95 -6.79 17.31
C LEU A 193 5.57 -7.84 18.25
N LEU A 194 5.60 -7.56 19.56
CA LEU A 194 6.05 -8.53 20.57
C LEU A 194 5.07 -9.71 20.68
N ASN A 195 3.76 -9.44 20.71
CA ASN A 195 2.72 -10.47 20.83
C ASN A 195 2.69 -11.40 19.61
N GLU A 196 2.91 -10.87 18.41
CA GLU A 196 3.04 -11.65 17.17
C GLU A 196 4.42 -12.31 17.02
N LYS A 197 5.31 -12.21 18.02
CA LYS A 197 6.68 -12.74 18.03
C LYS A 197 7.55 -12.26 16.85
N ILE A 198 7.24 -11.07 16.33
CA ILE A 198 8.03 -10.42 15.28
C ILE A 198 9.23 -9.72 15.91
N LEU A 199 8.98 -9.02 17.01
CA LEU A 199 10.01 -8.31 17.74
C LEU A 199 10.52 -9.18 18.90
N THR A 200 11.83 -9.20 19.08
CA THR A 200 12.50 -9.92 20.18
C THR A 200 13.37 -8.94 20.97
N PRO A 201 13.82 -9.29 22.19
CA PRO A 201 14.77 -8.46 22.93
C PRO A 201 16.04 -8.15 22.12
N TYR A 202 16.49 -9.07 21.27
CA TYR A 202 17.60 -8.84 20.33
C TYR A 202 17.29 -7.76 19.30
N HIS A 203 16.13 -7.81 18.64
CA HIS A 203 15.73 -6.77 17.70
C HIS A 203 15.62 -5.40 18.39
N MET A 204 15.10 -5.35 19.61
CA MET A 204 15.04 -4.11 20.39
C MET A 204 16.43 -3.59 20.78
N TYR A 205 17.36 -4.49 21.12
CA TYR A 205 18.76 -4.11 21.33
C TYR A 205 19.37 -3.48 20.08
N LEU A 206 19.20 -4.09 18.90
CA LEU A 206 19.65 -3.52 17.62
C LEU A 206 19.04 -2.13 17.37
N LEU A 207 17.75 -1.94 17.61
CA LEU A 207 17.09 -0.63 17.44
C LEU A 207 17.69 0.45 18.34
N THR A 208 17.97 0.12 19.61
CA THR A 208 18.60 1.09 20.53
C THR A 208 20.03 1.45 20.14
N ARG A 209 20.74 0.56 19.45
CA ARG A 209 22.08 0.80 18.91
C ARG A 209 22.05 1.57 17.59
N ALA A 210 21.07 1.28 16.73
CA ALA A 210 20.85 1.96 15.46
C ALA A 210 20.42 3.42 15.64
N PHE A 211 19.58 3.68 16.65
CA PHE A 211 19.00 4.99 16.91
C PHE A 211 19.24 5.44 18.36
N PRO A 212 20.51 5.69 18.75
CA PRO A 212 20.85 6.04 20.13
C PRO A 212 20.11 7.30 20.63
N GLN A 213 19.85 8.25 19.74
CA GLN A 213 19.07 9.46 20.02
C GLN A 213 17.61 9.19 20.41
N HIS A 214 17.06 8.03 20.07
CA HIS A 214 15.69 7.63 20.42
C HIS A 214 15.64 6.55 21.51
N SER A 215 16.78 6.19 22.10
CA SER A 215 16.87 5.13 23.11
C SER A 215 15.97 5.36 24.33
N LEU A 216 15.85 6.60 24.79
CA LEU A 216 14.95 6.96 25.90
C LEU A 216 13.49 6.73 25.53
N LYS A 217 13.07 7.21 24.35
CA LYS A 217 11.70 6.97 23.86
C LYS A 217 11.38 5.49 23.78
N ILE A 218 12.32 4.67 23.30
CA ILE A 218 12.15 3.22 23.26
C ILE A 218 11.94 2.67 24.68
N LYS A 219 12.81 3.03 25.63
CA LYS A 219 12.75 2.56 27.03
C LYS A 219 11.47 3.00 27.75
N TYR A 220 11.00 4.23 27.54
CA TYR A 220 9.78 4.73 28.19
C TYR A 220 8.51 4.03 27.72
N ASN A 221 8.51 3.46 26.51
CA ASN A 221 7.33 2.84 25.90
C ASN A 221 7.31 1.31 26.01
N ILE A 222 8.20 0.71 26.81
CA ILE A 222 8.26 -0.74 27.03
C ILE A 222 8.27 -1.09 28.52
N SER A 223 7.96 -2.34 28.85
CA SER A 223 7.97 -2.82 30.24
C SER A 223 9.39 -2.92 30.79
N SER A 224 9.53 -2.76 32.11
CA SER A 224 10.80 -2.92 32.82
C SER A 224 11.45 -4.30 32.59
N ASN A 225 10.64 -5.35 32.48
CA ASN A 225 11.13 -6.72 32.22
C ASN A 225 11.76 -6.81 30.83
N LEU A 226 11.16 -6.16 29.82
CA LEU A 226 11.75 -6.14 28.49
C LEU A 226 13.07 -5.33 28.48
N ILE A 227 13.15 -4.27 29.28
CA ILE A 227 14.40 -3.51 29.44
C ILE A 227 15.51 -4.39 30.01
N SER A 228 15.23 -5.21 31.04
CA SER A 228 16.22 -6.15 31.57
C SER A 228 16.65 -7.16 30.50
N ASP A 229 15.71 -7.74 29.75
CA ASP A 229 16.01 -8.71 28.70
C ASP A 229 16.92 -8.09 27.61
N ILE A 230 16.65 -6.85 27.20
CA ILE A 230 17.47 -6.10 26.23
C ILE A 230 18.88 -5.88 26.76
N LEU A 231 19.02 -5.51 28.04
CA LEU A 231 20.33 -5.30 28.66
C LEU A 231 21.11 -6.60 28.77
N ASP A 232 20.45 -7.72 29.06
CA ASP A 232 21.08 -9.03 29.14
C ASP A 232 21.55 -9.53 27.78
N VAL A 233 20.77 -9.31 26.71
CA VAL A 233 21.23 -9.53 25.33
C VAL A 233 22.45 -8.65 25.02
N GLY A 234 22.46 -7.40 25.47
CA GLY A 234 23.59 -6.50 25.28
C GLY A 234 24.89 -6.97 25.96
N LYS A 235 24.81 -7.79 27.01
CA LYS A 235 25.99 -8.40 27.67
C LYS A 235 26.52 -9.61 26.92
N THR A 236 25.66 -10.34 26.22
CA THR A 236 26.02 -11.57 25.50
C THR A 236 26.52 -11.29 24.08
N VAL A 237 26.01 -10.25 23.42
CA VAL A 237 26.41 -9.86 22.08
C VAL A 237 27.59 -8.88 22.13
N GLN A 238 28.80 -9.38 21.93
CA GLN A 238 30.04 -8.60 22.13
C GLN A 238 30.40 -7.68 20.94
N HIS A 239 29.97 -7.99 19.71
CA HIS A 239 30.27 -7.17 18.53
C HIS A 239 29.06 -7.06 17.60
N ILE A 240 28.57 -5.82 17.43
CA ILE A 240 27.60 -5.43 16.40
C ILE A 240 28.32 -4.48 15.44
N THR A 241 28.32 -4.84 14.17
CA THR A 241 28.88 -4.02 13.09
C THR A 241 27.80 -3.12 12.48
N ALA A 242 28.22 -2.13 11.68
CA ALA A 242 27.27 -1.31 10.92
C ALA A 242 26.41 -2.13 9.95
N ARG A 243 26.96 -3.24 9.43
CA ARG A 243 26.25 -4.18 8.56
C ARG A 243 25.07 -4.82 9.31
N ASP A 244 25.32 -5.34 10.51
CA ASP A 244 24.29 -6.03 11.32
C ASP A 244 23.14 -5.07 11.68
N LEU A 245 23.45 -3.79 11.90
CA LEU A 245 22.43 -2.75 12.11
C LEU A 245 21.59 -2.53 10.86
N ILE A 246 22.21 -2.37 9.68
CA ILE A 246 21.50 -2.14 8.43
C ILE A 246 20.59 -3.33 8.10
N GLU A 247 21.09 -4.54 8.28
CA GLU A 247 20.35 -5.78 8.10
C GLU A 247 19.15 -5.85 9.05
N GLY A 248 19.37 -5.67 10.35
CA GLY A 248 18.32 -5.74 11.36
C GLY A 248 17.23 -4.67 11.19
N ILE A 249 17.62 -3.44 10.83
CA ILE A 249 16.68 -2.35 10.53
C ILE A 249 15.83 -2.71 9.31
N TYR A 250 16.46 -3.14 8.21
CA TYR A 250 15.73 -3.49 6.99
C TYR A 250 14.73 -4.62 7.23
N ALA A 251 15.18 -5.71 7.87
CA ALA A 251 14.32 -6.85 8.18
C ALA A 251 13.10 -6.42 9.00
N PHE A 252 13.29 -5.50 9.95
CA PHE A 252 12.18 -4.95 10.72
C PHE A 252 11.23 -4.08 9.90
N GLU A 253 11.76 -3.15 9.09
CA GLU A 253 10.94 -2.27 8.25
C GLU A 253 10.11 -3.07 7.23
N GLU A 254 10.70 -4.11 6.61
CA GLU A 254 9.99 -4.99 5.70
C GLU A 254 8.90 -5.81 6.41
N ILE A 255 9.21 -6.43 7.55
CA ILE A 255 8.19 -7.19 8.29
C ILE A 255 7.06 -6.27 8.74
N LEU A 256 7.39 -5.07 9.20
CA LEU A 256 6.39 -4.07 9.57
C LEU A 256 5.52 -3.70 8.36
N TYR A 257 6.12 -3.40 7.21
CA TYR A 257 5.39 -3.15 5.96
C TYR A 257 4.43 -4.31 5.61
N LEU A 258 4.94 -5.54 5.56
CA LEU A 258 4.17 -6.73 5.19
C LEU A 258 3.02 -7.01 6.18
N LYS A 259 3.26 -6.83 7.48
CA LYS A 259 2.25 -7.09 8.51
C LYS A 259 1.17 -6.03 8.53
N LEU A 260 1.53 -4.75 8.37
CA LEU A 260 0.56 -3.64 8.35
C LEU A 260 -0.40 -3.70 7.14
N ARG A 261 -0.03 -4.39 6.06
CA ARG A 261 -0.95 -4.68 4.94
C ARG A 261 -2.09 -5.62 5.32
N THR A 262 -1.92 -6.47 6.34
CA THR A 262 -2.83 -7.59 6.62
C THR A 262 -3.75 -7.36 7.80
N LYS A 263 -3.39 -6.49 8.76
CA LYS A 263 -4.16 -6.31 9.99
C LYS A 263 -4.11 -4.87 10.51
N GLN A 264 -5.27 -4.39 10.96
CA GLN A 264 -5.50 -3.04 11.49
C GLN A 264 -5.52 -3.06 13.03
N TYR A 265 -4.38 -2.82 13.68
CA TYR A 265 -4.31 -2.84 15.16
C TYR A 265 -4.11 -1.47 15.82
N PHE A 266 -3.73 -0.46 15.04
CA PHE A 266 -3.47 0.91 15.53
C PHE A 266 -3.62 1.92 14.39
N GLY A 267 -3.64 3.22 14.69
CA GLY A 267 -4.04 4.27 13.75
C GLY A 267 -3.19 4.31 12.48
N PHE A 268 -1.87 4.19 12.59
CA PHE A 268 -0.99 4.10 11.42
C PHE A 268 -1.17 2.80 10.61
N GLY A 269 -1.52 1.68 11.22
CA GLY A 269 -1.87 0.44 10.51
C GLY A 269 -3.10 0.62 9.61
N ASN A 270 -4.06 1.43 10.02
CA ASN A 270 -5.21 1.78 9.18
C ASN A 270 -4.74 2.46 7.90
N PHE A 271 -3.82 3.42 7.99
CA PHE A 271 -3.29 4.12 6.83
C PHE A 271 -2.52 3.22 5.84
N ILE A 272 -1.72 2.27 6.30
CA ILE A 272 -1.02 1.37 5.37
C ILE A 272 -2.01 0.47 4.63
N ASN A 273 -2.98 -0.08 5.34
CA ASN A 273 -4.05 -0.86 4.73
C ASN A 273 -4.84 -0.05 3.69
N GLN A 274 -5.05 1.24 3.94
CA GLN A 274 -5.70 2.18 3.02
C GLN A 274 -4.96 2.34 1.71
N ILE A 275 -3.68 2.71 1.79
CA ILE A 275 -2.85 2.85 0.60
C ILE A 275 -2.79 1.53 -0.17
N THR A 276 -2.73 0.41 0.55
CA THR A 276 -2.77 -0.93 -0.06
C THR A 276 -4.08 -1.17 -0.82
N LYS A 277 -5.24 -0.81 -0.26
CA LYS A 277 -6.54 -0.91 -0.94
C LYS A 277 -6.62 -0.02 -2.18
N VAL A 278 -6.15 1.23 -2.10
CA VAL A 278 -6.15 2.15 -3.25
C VAL A 278 -5.25 1.62 -4.37
N LEU A 279 -4.05 1.13 -4.01
CA LEU A 279 -3.15 0.47 -4.95
C LEU A 279 -3.77 -0.77 -5.57
N GLN A 280 -4.46 -1.59 -4.78
CA GLN A 280 -5.19 -2.74 -5.28
C GLN A 280 -6.27 -2.32 -6.28
N GLN A 281 -7.04 -1.27 -6.00
CA GLN A 281 -8.04 -0.76 -6.95
C GLN A 281 -7.39 -0.27 -8.26
N ILE A 282 -6.24 0.39 -8.20
CA ILE A 282 -5.48 0.78 -9.40
C ILE A 282 -5.05 -0.45 -10.20
N ILE A 283 -4.54 -1.49 -9.53
CA ILE A 283 -4.17 -2.75 -10.19
C ILE A 283 -5.38 -3.38 -10.86
N ILE A 284 -6.52 -3.44 -10.18
CA ILE A 284 -7.77 -3.99 -10.72
C ILE A 284 -8.19 -3.24 -11.98
N VAL A 285 -8.24 -1.90 -11.92
CA VAL A 285 -8.59 -1.06 -13.07
C VAL A 285 -7.63 -1.28 -14.23
N SER A 286 -6.32 -1.29 -13.96
CA SER A 286 -5.30 -1.51 -15.00
C SER A 286 -5.41 -2.90 -15.66
N THR A 287 -5.83 -3.92 -14.89
CA THR A 287 -6.05 -5.28 -15.39
C THR A 287 -7.22 -5.32 -16.36
N PHE A 288 -8.33 -4.65 -16.03
CA PHE A 288 -9.52 -4.61 -16.88
C PHE A 288 -9.42 -3.63 -18.05
N GLN A 289 -8.51 -2.65 -18.00
CA GLN A 289 -8.15 -1.84 -19.17
C GLN A 289 -7.44 -2.66 -20.26
N LYS A 290 -6.70 -3.71 -19.88
CA LYS A 290 -6.00 -4.58 -20.84
C LYS A 290 -6.93 -5.58 -21.52
N LYS A 291 -7.82 -6.20 -20.74
CA LYS A 291 -8.79 -7.20 -21.18
C LYS A 291 -10.05 -7.08 -20.32
N THR A 292 -11.23 -7.10 -20.95
CA THR A 292 -12.49 -7.11 -20.21
C THR A 292 -12.65 -8.42 -19.42
N PHE A 293 -13.54 -8.43 -18.43
CA PHE A 293 -13.83 -9.66 -17.68
C PHE A 293 -14.30 -10.81 -18.58
N GLU A 294 -15.08 -10.53 -19.63
CA GLU A 294 -15.51 -11.50 -20.64
C GLU A 294 -14.31 -12.16 -21.36
N MET A 295 -13.33 -11.36 -21.76
CA MET A 295 -12.12 -11.88 -22.42
C MET A 295 -11.30 -12.77 -21.48
N TRP A 296 -11.12 -12.35 -20.22
CA TRP A 296 -10.47 -13.17 -19.21
C TRP A 296 -11.21 -14.49 -18.97
N PHE A 297 -12.54 -14.44 -18.88
CA PHE A 297 -13.37 -15.64 -18.69
C PHE A 297 -13.20 -16.64 -19.84
N SER A 298 -13.19 -16.16 -21.10
CA SER A 298 -12.91 -17.01 -22.27
C SER A 298 -11.50 -17.61 -22.25
N GLU A 299 -10.50 -16.90 -21.73
CA GLU A 299 -9.12 -17.40 -21.61
C GLU A 299 -9.00 -18.49 -20.54
N ILE A 300 -9.68 -18.29 -19.40
CA ILE A 300 -9.83 -19.28 -18.34
C ILE A 300 -10.43 -20.57 -18.90
N GLU A 301 -11.52 -20.44 -19.67
CA GLU A 301 -12.20 -21.57 -20.31
C GLU A 301 -11.25 -22.33 -21.26
N LYS A 302 -10.57 -21.61 -22.17
CA LYS A 302 -9.60 -22.21 -23.12
C LYS A 302 -8.45 -22.93 -22.43
N SER A 303 -8.06 -22.49 -21.23
CA SER A 303 -6.97 -23.11 -20.46
C SER A 303 -7.39 -24.42 -19.75
N GLY A 304 -8.68 -24.76 -19.72
CA GLY A 304 -9.20 -25.92 -19.01
C GLY A 304 -9.22 -25.77 -17.47
N LEU A 305 -8.91 -24.59 -16.93
CA LEU A 305 -8.83 -24.34 -15.49
C LEU A 305 -10.15 -23.87 -14.86
N MET A 306 -11.21 -23.67 -15.64
CA MET A 306 -12.47 -23.08 -15.18
C MET A 306 -13.04 -23.75 -13.93
N TYR A 307 -13.15 -25.09 -13.91
CA TYR A 307 -13.63 -25.83 -12.75
C TYR A 307 -12.75 -25.60 -11.51
N SER A 308 -11.43 -25.68 -11.69
CA SER A 308 -10.47 -25.51 -10.59
C SER A 308 -10.54 -24.11 -9.98
N ILE A 309 -10.77 -23.07 -10.78
CA ILE A 309 -10.87 -21.69 -10.26
C ILE A 309 -12.19 -21.52 -9.52
N LEU A 310 -13.30 -21.91 -10.15
CA LEU A 310 -14.62 -21.77 -9.55
C LEU A 310 -14.78 -22.62 -8.28
N SER A 311 -14.06 -23.74 -8.13
CA SER A 311 -14.08 -24.54 -6.90
C SER A 311 -13.41 -23.84 -5.71
N HIS A 312 -12.49 -22.91 -5.95
CA HIS A 312 -11.81 -22.13 -4.90
C HIS A 312 -12.52 -20.81 -4.55
N CYS A 313 -13.43 -20.34 -5.40
CA CYS A 313 -14.28 -19.19 -5.07
C CYS A 313 -15.47 -19.60 -4.20
N ASP A 314 -15.87 -18.76 -3.26
CA ASP A 314 -17.13 -18.90 -2.55
C ASP A 314 -18.32 -18.41 -3.40
N ASP A 315 -19.53 -18.88 -3.06
CA ASP A 315 -20.72 -18.60 -3.88
C ASP A 315 -21.07 -17.10 -3.93
N VAL A 316 -20.72 -16.33 -2.90
CA VAL A 316 -20.94 -14.88 -2.84
C VAL A 316 -20.04 -14.14 -3.84
N THR A 317 -18.76 -14.52 -3.93
CA THR A 317 -17.83 -13.94 -4.91
C THR A 317 -18.29 -14.27 -6.33
N ILE A 318 -18.69 -15.51 -6.60
CA ILE A 318 -19.19 -15.88 -7.93
C ILE A 318 -20.46 -15.07 -8.26
N ALA A 319 -21.45 -15.03 -7.37
CA ALA A 319 -22.67 -14.25 -7.58
C ALA A 319 -22.36 -12.77 -7.87
N SER A 320 -21.49 -12.16 -7.06
CA SER A 320 -21.13 -10.75 -7.19
C SER A 320 -20.39 -10.45 -8.49
N ALA A 321 -19.50 -11.33 -8.93
CA ALA A 321 -18.75 -11.18 -10.19
C ALA A 321 -19.65 -11.19 -11.43
N PHE A 322 -20.70 -12.00 -11.41
CA PHE A 322 -21.64 -12.18 -12.53
C PHE A 322 -22.92 -11.36 -12.42
N TYR A 323 -23.05 -10.48 -11.41
CA TYR A 323 -24.27 -9.72 -11.12
C TYR A 323 -24.84 -8.97 -12.34
N HIS A 324 -23.98 -8.36 -13.16
CA HIS A 324 -24.37 -7.66 -14.38
C HIS A 324 -24.19 -8.49 -15.67
N ASN A 325 -23.69 -9.72 -15.58
CA ASN A 325 -23.31 -10.57 -16.73
C ASN A 325 -24.12 -11.87 -16.77
N THR A 326 -25.44 -11.76 -16.95
CA THR A 326 -26.37 -12.91 -16.92
C THR A 326 -26.07 -13.97 -17.98
N LYS A 327 -25.56 -13.58 -19.16
CA LYS A 327 -25.16 -14.52 -20.22
C LYS A 327 -23.99 -15.41 -19.81
N LEU A 328 -22.94 -14.82 -19.23
CA LEU A 328 -21.80 -15.58 -18.73
C LEU A 328 -22.20 -16.47 -17.54
N PHE A 329 -23.09 -15.99 -16.68
CA PHE A 329 -23.60 -16.79 -15.56
C PHE A 329 -24.24 -18.11 -16.03
N GLN A 330 -25.01 -18.08 -17.12
CA GLN A 330 -25.65 -19.29 -17.68
C GLN A 330 -24.62 -20.34 -18.12
N GLN A 331 -23.43 -19.91 -18.58
CA GLN A 331 -22.36 -20.82 -19.00
C GLN A 331 -21.74 -21.60 -17.84
N LEU A 332 -21.85 -21.11 -16.60
CA LEU A 332 -21.34 -21.81 -15.40
C LEU A 332 -21.97 -23.20 -15.21
N SER A 333 -23.15 -23.43 -15.80
CA SER A 333 -23.81 -24.74 -15.78
C SER A 333 -23.04 -25.88 -16.41
N GLN A 334 -22.06 -25.56 -17.25
CA GLN A 334 -21.17 -26.55 -17.87
C GLN A 334 -20.07 -27.04 -16.90
N TYR A 335 -19.81 -26.28 -15.83
CA TYR A 335 -18.67 -26.51 -14.93
C TYR A 335 -19.10 -26.84 -13.49
N LEU A 336 -20.27 -26.36 -13.06
CA LEU A 336 -20.74 -26.51 -11.68
C LEU A 336 -21.96 -27.41 -11.59
N SER A 337 -22.15 -28.05 -10.44
CA SER A 337 -23.34 -28.86 -10.18
C SER A 337 -24.58 -27.98 -10.08
N TYR A 338 -25.74 -28.53 -10.47
CA TYR A 338 -27.04 -27.84 -10.38
C TYR A 338 -27.31 -27.26 -8.97
N ARG A 339 -26.96 -28.02 -7.93
CA ARG A 339 -27.10 -27.59 -6.53
C ARG A 339 -26.31 -26.30 -6.24
N ARG A 340 -25.07 -26.21 -6.75
CA ARG A 340 -24.22 -25.04 -6.52
C ARG A 340 -24.68 -23.83 -7.31
N ILE A 341 -25.12 -24.03 -8.56
CA ILE A 341 -25.70 -22.94 -9.37
C ILE A 341 -26.91 -22.32 -8.67
N ASN A 342 -27.79 -23.13 -8.09
CA ASN A 342 -28.95 -22.63 -7.33
C ASN A 342 -28.53 -21.87 -6.07
N SER A 343 -27.48 -22.31 -5.39
CA SER A 343 -26.89 -21.58 -4.26
C SER A 343 -26.40 -20.19 -4.69
N ILE A 344 -25.61 -20.12 -5.76
CA ILE A 344 -25.10 -18.85 -6.31
C ILE A 344 -26.24 -17.95 -6.79
N ALA A 345 -27.24 -18.52 -7.46
CA ALA A 345 -28.42 -17.80 -7.93
C ALA A 345 -29.25 -17.21 -6.77
N SER A 346 -29.23 -17.84 -5.60
CA SER A 346 -29.86 -17.28 -4.40
C SER A 346 -29.13 -16.03 -3.90
N CYS A 347 -27.79 -16.03 -3.97
CA CYS A 347 -26.95 -14.88 -3.59
C CYS A 347 -27.07 -13.71 -4.58
N LEU A 348 -27.30 -13.97 -5.88
CA LEU A 348 -27.53 -12.95 -6.91
C LEU A 348 -28.74 -12.04 -6.63
N LYS A 349 -29.68 -12.47 -5.78
CA LYS A 349 -30.84 -11.66 -5.39
C LYS A 349 -30.47 -10.48 -4.50
N ASN A 350 -29.32 -10.52 -3.85
CA ASN A 350 -28.83 -9.43 -3.02
C ASN A 350 -28.30 -8.30 -3.91
N LYS A 351 -28.65 -7.05 -3.60
CA LYS A 351 -28.08 -5.89 -4.30
C LYS A 351 -26.58 -5.87 -4.10
N CYS A 352 -25.84 -5.84 -5.19
CA CYS A 352 -24.39 -5.73 -5.20
C CYS A 352 -23.99 -4.34 -5.73
N ASN A 353 -23.03 -3.69 -5.08
CA ASN A 353 -22.50 -2.42 -5.59
C ASN A 353 -21.43 -2.70 -6.66
N TYR A 354 -21.16 -1.70 -7.50
CA TYR A 354 -20.22 -1.83 -8.61
C TYR A 354 -18.79 -2.18 -8.16
N GLU A 355 -18.35 -1.61 -7.03
CA GLU A 355 -17.03 -1.91 -6.45
C GLU A 355 -16.91 -3.40 -6.08
N HIS A 356 -17.91 -3.97 -5.42
CA HIS A 356 -17.89 -5.38 -5.03
C HIS A 356 -17.93 -6.30 -6.25
N THR A 357 -18.69 -5.94 -7.30
CA THR A 357 -18.66 -6.68 -8.57
C THR A 357 -17.27 -6.70 -9.19
N ILE A 358 -16.60 -5.55 -9.31
CA ILE A 358 -15.24 -5.46 -9.86
C ILE A 358 -14.23 -6.26 -9.03
N VAL A 359 -14.27 -6.14 -7.70
CA VAL A 359 -13.36 -6.85 -6.79
C VAL A 359 -13.56 -8.37 -6.92
N SER A 360 -14.81 -8.84 -7.00
CA SER A 360 -15.10 -10.26 -7.20
C SER A 360 -14.69 -10.79 -8.57
N GLN A 361 -14.86 -9.99 -9.64
CA GLN A 361 -14.36 -10.34 -10.98
C GLN A 361 -12.83 -10.49 -10.95
N TYR A 362 -12.14 -9.55 -10.32
CA TYR A 362 -10.69 -9.60 -10.19
C TYR A 362 -10.23 -10.81 -9.36
N ALA A 363 -10.94 -11.19 -8.30
CA ALA A 363 -10.61 -12.38 -7.52
C ALA A 363 -10.58 -13.67 -8.37
N ILE A 364 -11.54 -13.83 -9.29
CA ILE A 364 -11.57 -14.95 -10.24
C ILE A 364 -10.37 -14.90 -11.19
N VAL A 365 -10.08 -13.72 -11.75
CA VAL A 365 -8.91 -13.52 -12.64
C VAL A 365 -7.61 -13.79 -11.89
N GLN A 366 -7.49 -13.35 -10.65
CA GLN A 366 -6.31 -13.56 -9.83
C GLN A 366 -6.04 -15.05 -9.59
N LEU A 367 -7.07 -15.83 -9.24
CA LEU A 367 -6.95 -17.28 -9.07
C LEU A 367 -6.53 -17.99 -10.37
N TYR A 368 -7.00 -17.51 -11.52
CA TYR A 368 -6.53 -18.01 -12.81
C TYR A 368 -5.03 -17.76 -13.01
N LEU A 369 -4.57 -16.53 -12.77
CA LEU A 369 -3.16 -16.16 -12.92
C LEU A 369 -2.26 -16.95 -11.95
N GLU A 370 -2.74 -17.29 -10.76
CA GLU A 370 -2.03 -18.16 -9.81
C GLU A 370 -1.96 -19.62 -10.30
N SER A 371 -2.98 -20.08 -11.02
CA SER A 371 -3.13 -21.47 -11.48
C SER A 371 -2.50 -21.76 -12.85
N ILE A 372 -2.26 -20.75 -13.69
CA ILE A 372 -1.72 -20.91 -15.05
C ILE A 372 -0.31 -21.53 -15.07
N SER A 373 0.41 -21.42 -13.94
CA SER A 373 1.72 -22.04 -13.72
C SER A 373 1.75 -23.55 -13.99
N HIS A 374 0.63 -24.24 -13.79
CA HIS A 374 0.51 -25.68 -13.97
C HIS A 374 0.28 -26.10 -15.43
N VAL A 375 -0.06 -25.16 -16.32
CA VAL A 375 -0.50 -25.45 -17.70
C VAL A 375 0.49 -24.91 -18.74
N ASN A 376 1.19 -23.82 -18.44
CA ASN A 376 2.09 -23.18 -19.40
C ASN A 376 3.50 -23.80 -19.36
N SER A 377 3.98 -24.25 -20.53
CA SER A 377 5.27 -24.93 -20.72
C SER A 377 6.49 -24.08 -20.36
N LEU A 378 6.35 -22.75 -20.31
CA LEU A 378 7.44 -21.87 -19.85
C LEU A 378 7.71 -22.04 -18.35
N TYR A 379 6.67 -22.34 -17.55
CA TYR A 379 6.75 -22.44 -16.09
C TYR A 379 7.05 -23.86 -15.60
N THR A 380 7.15 -24.82 -16.51
CA THR A 380 7.63 -26.19 -16.22
C THR A 380 9.16 -26.31 -16.31
N LEU A 381 9.86 -25.25 -16.73
CA LEU A 381 11.32 -25.21 -16.78
C LEU A 381 11.94 -25.40 -15.38
N PRO A 382 13.15 -25.99 -15.28
CA PRO A 382 13.91 -26.01 -14.04
C PRO A 382 14.07 -24.62 -13.44
N PHE A 383 13.93 -24.49 -12.12
CA PHE A 383 13.94 -23.21 -11.40
C PHE A 383 15.06 -22.25 -11.82
N ASN A 384 16.30 -22.75 -11.93
CA ASN A 384 17.45 -21.93 -12.32
C ASN A 384 17.38 -21.42 -13.77
N GLN A 385 16.76 -22.19 -14.68
CA GLN A 385 16.58 -21.77 -16.08
C GLN A 385 15.47 -20.74 -16.19
N LEU A 386 14.38 -20.93 -15.43
CA LEU A 386 13.29 -19.97 -15.36
C LEU A 386 13.77 -18.64 -14.77
N LEU A 387 14.49 -18.68 -13.65
CA LEU A 387 15.09 -17.49 -13.05
C LEU A 387 15.95 -16.73 -14.06
N LYS A 388 16.83 -17.41 -14.81
CA LYS A 388 17.66 -16.75 -15.84
C LYS A 388 16.89 -15.97 -16.89
N LYS A 389 15.64 -16.32 -17.19
CA LYS A 389 14.79 -15.58 -18.12
C LYS A 389 14.14 -14.32 -17.52
N TYR A 390 14.13 -14.24 -16.18
CA TYR A 390 13.52 -13.18 -15.40
C TYR A 390 14.52 -12.40 -14.54
N ILE A 391 15.83 -12.67 -14.67
CA ILE A 391 16.91 -11.94 -13.95
C ILE A 391 17.14 -10.59 -14.63
N ASP A 392 16.07 -9.80 -14.67
CA ASP A 392 16.16 -8.37 -14.79
C ASP A 392 16.15 -7.80 -13.35
N PRO A 393 17.13 -6.98 -12.97
CA PRO A 393 17.20 -6.44 -11.62
C PRO A 393 15.99 -5.59 -11.21
N GLN A 394 15.29 -4.97 -12.17
CA GLN A 394 14.05 -4.24 -11.90
C GLN A 394 12.88 -5.20 -11.64
N THR A 395 12.81 -6.32 -12.37
CA THR A 395 11.87 -7.41 -12.13
C THR A 395 12.02 -8.02 -10.74
N MET A 396 13.25 -8.37 -10.37
CA MET A 396 13.55 -8.96 -9.06
C MET A 396 13.20 -8.01 -7.91
N TYR A 397 13.37 -6.69 -8.12
CA TYR A 397 12.99 -5.68 -7.14
C TYR A 397 11.51 -5.79 -6.78
N TYR A 398 10.59 -5.88 -7.75
CA TYR A 398 9.16 -6.05 -7.46
C TYR A 398 8.84 -7.36 -6.72
N ILE A 399 9.57 -8.43 -7.01
CA ILE A 399 9.38 -9.74 -6.35
C ILE A 399 9.72 -9.67 -4.86
N LEU A 400 10.77 -8.90 -4.49
CA LEU A 400 11.14 -8.68 -3.09
C LEU A 400 9.96 -8.19 -2.26
N PHE A 401 9.19 -7.24 -2.78
CA PHE A 401 8.08 -6.63 -2.04
C PHE A 401 6.79 -7.46 -2.04
N GLU A 402 6.68 -8.43 -2.93
CA GLU A 402 5.59 -9.40 -2.93
C GLU A 402 5.82 -10.55 -1.94
N LEU A 403 7.06 -11.04 -1.82
CA LEU A 403 7.37 -12.27 -1.08
C LEU A 403 8.16 -12.05 0.21
N GLY A 404 8.84 -10.91 0.33
CA GLY A 404 9.81 -10.64 1.39
C GLY A 404 11.17 -11.30 1.16
N TRP A 405 12.20 -10.75 1.78
CA TRP A 405 13.58 -11.18 1.63
C TRP A 405 13.77 -12.64 2.06
N PHE A 406 13.06 -13.08 3.12
CA PHE A 406 13.24 -14.41 3.70
C PHE A 406 12.78 -15.53 2.77
N THR A 407 11.63 -15.35 2.11
CA THR A 407 11.11 -16.29 1.12
C THR A 407 12.06 -16.39 -0.07
N ILE A 408 12.59 -15.25 -0.54
CA ILE A 408 13.57 -15.22 -1.63
C ILE A 408 14.86 -15.93 -1.21
N ALA A 409 15.40 -15.64 -0.02
CA ALA A 409 16.60 -16.29 0.49
C ALA A 409 16.44 -17.81 0.55
N THR A 410 15.29 -18.27 1.05
CA THR A 410 14.93 -19.70 1.12
C THR A 410 14.81 -20.32 -0.28
N ALA A 411 14.19 -19.62 -1.24
CA ALA A 411 14.03 -20.11 -2.61
C ALA A 411 15.39 -20.24 -3.35
N LEU A 412 16.31 -19.30 -3.09
CA LEU A 412 17.64 -19.22 -3.68
C LEU A 412 18.65 -20.19 -3.06
N LYS A 413 18.33 -20.88 -1.96
CA LYS A 413 19.18 -21.96 -1.43
C LYS A 413 19.50 -22.98 -2.53
N GLN A 414 20.74 -23.49 -2.51
CA GLN A 414 21.27 -24.46 -3.48
C GLN A 414 21.36 -23.94 -4.93
N THR A 415 21.15 -22.64 -5.17
CA THR A 415 21.31 -21.99 -6.47
C THR A 415 22.77 -21.53 -6.65
N PRO A 416 23.35 -21.51 -7.86
CA PRO A 416 24.73 -21.02 -8.06
C PRO A 416 24.92 -19.58 -7.54
N LYS A 417 25.98 -19.34 -6.75
CA LYS A 417 26.22 -18.04 -6.07
C LYS A 417 26.21 -16.83 -7.02
N LYS A 418 26.75 -16.98 -8.23
CA LYS A 418 26.69 -15.93 -9.27
C LYS A 418 25.23 -15.53 -9.59
N LEU A 419 24.37 -16.53 -9.79
CA LEU A 419 22.96 -16.30 -10.10
C LEU A 419 22.23 -15.60 -8.93
N VAL A 420 22.57 -15.95 -7.69
CA VAL A 420 22.05 -15.28 -6.50
C VAL A 420 22.42 -13.80 -6.49
N PHE A 421 23.69 -13.46 -6.74
CA PHE A 421 24.12 -12.07 -6.83
C PHE A 421 23.41 -11.31 -7.96
N ASP A 422 23.30 -11.93 -9.14
CA ASP A 422 22.60 -11.31 -10.28
C ASP A 422 21.12 -11.01 -9.95
N CYS A 423 20.46 -11.88 -9.16
CA CYS A 423 19.09 -11.67 -8.68
C CYS A 423 18.94 -10.49 -7.71
N ILE A 424 19.88 -10.31 -6.78
CA ILE A 424 19.70 -9.39 -5.64
C ILE A 424 20.41 -8.04 -5.80
N GLN A 425 21.19 -7.85 -6.87
CA GLN A 425 22.07 -6.69 -7.03
C GLN A 425 21.39 -5.30 -6.93
N LYS A 426 20.10 -5.19 -7.25
CA LYS A 426 19.32 -3.94 -7.12
C LYS A 426 18.47 -3.86 -5.85
N PHE A 427 18.51 -4.87 -5.00
CA PHE A 427 17.74 -4.83 -3.76
C PHE A 427 18.32 -3.76 -2.83
N PRO A 428 17.52 -3.20 -1.91
CA PRO A 428 18.05 -2.42 -0.81
C PRO A 428 19.17 -3.20 -0.10
N ILE A 429 20.24 -2.51 0.28
CA ILE A 429 21.46 -3.16 0.76
C ILE A 429 21.23 -4.07 1.98
N GLY A 430 20.28 -3.70 2.86
CA GLY A 430 19.87 -4.53 4.00
C GLY A 430 19.26 -5.87 3.56
N ALA A 431 18.40 -5.86 2.54
CA ALA A 431 17.84 -7.10 1.96
C ALA A 431 18.93 -8.00 1.37
N GLN A 432 19.92 -7.42 0.71
CA GLN A 432 21.06 -8.16 0.17
C GLN A 432 21.81 -8.88 1.29
N TYR A 433 22.09 -8.18 2.40
CA TYR A 433 22.73 -8.80 3.57
C TYR A 433 21.88 -9.92 4.15
N CYS A 434 20.59 -9.69 4.43
CA CYS A 434 19.69 -10.72 4.97
C CYS A 434 19.68 -11.99 4.09
N ILE A 435 19.58 -11.81 2.77
CA ILE A 435 19.54 -12.94 1.82
C ILE A 435 20.87 -13.69 1.80
N MET A 436 21.99 -12.97 1.76
CA MET A 436 23.32 -13.57 1.72
C MET A 436 23.66 -14.31 3.02
N ASP A 437 23.27 -13.77 4.17
CA ASP A 437 23.53 -14.40 5.46
C ASP A 437 22.69 -15.67 5.65
N VAL A 438 21.44 -15.69 5.18
CA VAL A 438 20.68 -16.93 5.09
C VAL A 438 21.33 -17.88 4.10
N TYR A 439 21.69 -17.43 2.89
CA TYR A 439 22.29 -18.28 1.85
C TYR A 439 23.59 -18.96 2.32
N ASP A 440 24.51 -18.20 2.92
CA ASP A 440 25.80 -18.66 3.45
C ASP A 440 25.65 -19.42 4.79
N GLY A 441 24.46 -19.44 5.40
CA GLY A 441 24.16 -20.20 6.63
C GLY A 441 24.61 -19.52 7.91
N ILE A 442 24.81 -18.20 7.87
CA ILE A 442 25.23 -17.35 8.99
C ILE A 442 24.02 -16.96 9.85
N LEU A 443 22.89 -16.60 9.22
CA LEU A 443 21.65 -16.32 9.94
C LEU A 443 20.87 -17.62 10.24
N ASN A 444 20.83 -17.97 11.52
CA ASN A 444 19.91 -18.90 12.19
C ASN A 444 20.07 -20.41 11.87
N PRO A 445 20.84 -21.17 12.66
CA PRO A 445 20.93 -22.64 12.56
C PRO A 445 19.63 -23.39 12.95
N ASN A 446 18.63 -22.69 13.52
CA ASN A 446 17.37 -23.31 13.96
C ASN A 446 16.29 -23.35 12.87
N ILE A 447 16.50 -22.67 11.73
CA ILE A 447 15.64 -22.82 10.56
C ILE A 447 16.30 -23.88 9.67
N LEU A 448 15.96 -25.14 9.93
CA LEU A 448 16.26 -26.20 8.97
C LEU A 448 15.42 -25.92 7.71
N HIS A 449 16.07 -25.33 6.70
CA HIS A 449 15.53 -25.25 5.36
C HIS A 449 15.54 -26.66 4.75
N ASP A 450 14.56 -27.48 5.15
CA ASP A 450 14.34 -28.77 4.52
C ASP A 450 13.98 -28.59 3.03
N GLU A 451 14.19 -29.63 2.24
CA GLU A 451 13.92 -29.57 0.80
C GLU A 451 12.46 -29.18 0.49
N MET A 452 11.53 -29.48 1.40
CA MET A 452 10.13 -29.14 1.27
C MET A 452 9.90 -27.62 1.38
N GLN A 453 10.54 -26.94 2.34
CA GLN A 453 10.48 -25.49 2.50
C GLN A 453 11.12 -24.78 1.30
N ILE A 454 12.26 -25.27 0.81
CA ILE A 454 12.91 -24.74 -0.39
C ILE A 454 11.96 -24.87 -1.59
N LYS A 455 11.35 -26.05 -1.78
CA LYS A 455 10.39 -26.28 -2.88
C LYS A 455 9.18 -25.36 -2.80
N LYS A 456 8.60 -25.18 -1.60
CA LYS A 456 7.49 -24.26 -1.37
C LYS A 456 7.88 -22.81 -1.67
N ALA A 457 9.03 -22.35 -1.19
CA ALA A 457 9.52 -20.99 -1.45
C ALA A 457 9.76 -20.74 -2.94
N ARG A 458 10.34 -21.72 -3.66
CA ARG A 458 10.50 -21.65 -5.12
C ARG A 458 9.16 -21.58 -5.83
N GLN A 459 8.16 -22.35 -5.41
CA GLN A 459 6.83 -22.28 -6.00
C GLN A 459 6.18 -20.90 -5.81
N LEU A 460 6.28 -20.31 -4.61
CA LEU A 460 5.81 -18.96 -4.34
C LEU A 460 6.51 -17.89 -5.20
N LEU A 461 7.82 -18.05 -5.40
CA LEU A 461 8.61 -17.20 -6.29
C LEU A 461 8.12 -17.28 -7.74
N ILE A 462 7.94 -18.50 -8.25
CA ILE A 462 7.43 -18.73 -9.60
C ILE A 462 6.02 -18.15 -9.76
N GLN A 463 5.11 -18.39 -8.82
CA GLN A 463 3.76 -17.84 -8.86
C GLN A 463 3.77 -16.30 -8.88
N SER A 464 4.65 -15.68 -8.11
CA SER A 464 4.80 -14.22 -8.09
C SER A 464 5.35 -13.67 -9.40
N LEU A 465 6.34 -14.33 -10.01
CA LEU A 465 6.85 -13.99 -11.34
C LEU A 465 5.72 -14.02 -12.38
N ILE A 466 4.94 -15.10 -12.40
CA ILE A 466 3.84 -15.26 -13.35
C ILE A 466 2.81 -14.16 -13.19
N ARG A 467 2.38 -13.93 -11.95
CA ARG A 467 1.38 -12.91 -11.63
C ARG A 467 1.85 -11.52 -12.06
N LEU A 468 3.08 -11.14 -11.71
CA LEU A 468 3.64 -9.84 -12.09
C LEU A 468 3.81 -9.73 -13.61
N HIS A 469 4.17 -10.83 -14.30
CA HIS A 469 4.33 -10.83 -15.75
C HIS A 469 3.01 -10.69 -16.49
N CYS A 470 1.99 -11.47 -16.09
CA CYS A 470 0.64 -11.39 -16.65
C CYS A 470 -0.02 -10.04 -16.36
N ASN A 471 0.24 -9.45 -15.19
CA ASN A 471 -0.18 -8.09 -14.86
C ASN A 471 0.61 -7.02 -15.62
N GLY A 472 1.65 -7.40 -16.39
CA GLY A 472 2.52 -6.51 -17.15
C GLY A 472 3.36 -5.58 -16.29
N THR A 473 3.60 -5.93 -15.03
CA THR A 473 4.52 -5.23 -14.13
C THR A 473 5.97 -5.59 -14.47
N ILE A 474 6.19 -6.82 -14.95
CA ILE A 474 7.51 -7.32 -15.35
C ILE A 474 7.45 -7.94 -16.75
N HIS A 475 8.59 -7.97 -17.43
CA HIS A 475 8.71 -8.50 -18.78
C HIS A 475 9.82 -9.55 -18.83
N LEU A 476 9.67 -10.55 -19.71
CA LEU A 476 10.73 -11.50 -20.00
C LEU A 476 11.85 -10.78 -20.76
N GLU A 477 13.10 -11.05 -20.40
CA GLU A 477 14.22 -10.70 -21.28
C GLU A 477 14.12 -11.53 -22.56
N VAL A 478 14.14 -10.87 -23.72
CA VAL A 478 14.05 -11.49 -25.05
C VAL A 478 15.39 -12.07 -25.46
#